data_AF-A0A533STH6-F1
#
_entry.id   AF-A0A533STH6-F1
#
_cell.length_a   1.000
_cell.length_b   1.000
_cell.length_c   1.000
_cell.angle_alpha   90.00
_cell.angle_beta   90.00
_cell.angle_gamma   90.00
#
_symmetry.space_group_name_H-M   'P 1'
#
loop_
_entity.id
_entity.type
_entity.pdbx_description
1 polymer ?
#
loop_
_entity_poly.entity_id
_entity_poly.type
_entity_poly.pdbx_seq_one_letter_code
_entity_poly.pdbx_strand_id
1 'polypeptide(L)'
;MIKRFPFAHTFSIVARDPLTGEMGVAVQSLYFSVGSLVTWGEAGVGVVATQSMVDPSYGPLGLEMMRIGRTPEQALRGLLAADDGRDLRQVAMLDCHGLV
;
A
#
# COMPACT_ATOMS: atom_id res chain seq x y z
N MET A 1 2.40 -4.97 -32.00
CA MET A 1 2.15 -5.62 -30.70
C MET A 1 3.45 -5.63 -29.91
N ILE A 2 3.56 -4.78 -28.88
CA ILE A 2 4.69 -4.86 -27.95
C ILE A 2 4.50 -6.15 -27.15
N LYS A 3 5.46 -7.08 -27.22
CA LYS A 3 5.52 -8.21 -26.29
C LYS A 3 5.74 -7.62 -24.89
N ARG A 4 4.66 -7.51 -24.13
CA ARG A 4 4.70 -7.22 -22.69
C ARG A 4 5.71 -8.21 -22.09
N PHE A 5 6.77 -7.69 -21.44
CA PHE A 5 7.79 -8.51 -20.79
C PHE A 5 7.12 -9.65 -20.03
N PRO A 6 7.57 -10.91 -20.19
CA PRO A 6 6.63 -12.01 -20.08
C PRO A 6 6.00 -12.17 -18.69
N PHE A 7 6.68 -11.85 -17.58
CA PHE A 7 6.12 -12.09 -16.23
C PHE A 7 6.73 -11.17 -15.16
N ALA A 8 6.53 -9.85 -15.22
CA ALA A 8 6.78 -9.00 -14.05
C ALA A 8 5.52 -9.01 -13.17
N HIS A 9 5.47 -9.95 -12.22
CA HIS A 9 4.41 -10.02 -11.22
C HIS A 9 4.90 -9.46 -9.90
N THR A 10 4.06 -8.66 -9.27
CA THR A 10 4.22 -8.24 -7.89
C THR A 10 2.96 -8.65 -7.16
N PHE A 11 3.13 -9.32 -6.04
CA PHE A 11 2.05 -9.54 -5.09
C PHE A 11 2.48 -9.06 -3.72
N SER A 12 1.53 -8.54 -2.98
CA SER A 12 1.72 -8.07 -1.62
C SER A 12 0.53 -8.49 -0.77
N ILE A 13 0.74 -8.45 0.54
CA ILE A 13 -0.28 -8.72 1.54
C ILE A 13 -0.15 -7.69 2.66
N VAL A 14 -1.29 -7.21 3.12
CA VAL A 14 -1.45 -6.52 4.41
C VAL A 14 -2.26 -7.42 5.33
N ALA A 15 -1.90 -7.47 6.60
CA ALA A 15 -2.58 -8.32 7.57
C ALA A 15 -2.58 -7.69 8.95
N ARG A 16 -3.58 -8.06 9.74
CA ARG A 16 -3.70 -7.75 11.17
C ARG A 16 -4.05 -9.02 11.92
N ASP A 17 -3.35 -9.28 13.02
CA ASP A 17 -3.77 -10.28 13.98
C ASP A 17 -4.89 -9.70 14.87
N PRO A 18 -6.12 -10.26 14.86
CA PRO A 18 -7.21 -9.76 15.69
C PRO A 18 -6.97 -9.90 17.19
N LEU A 19 -6.13 -10.85 17.62
CA LEU A 19 -5.89 -11.12 19.04
C LEU A 19 -4.87 -10.15 19.65
N THR A 20 -3.77 -9.89 18.94
CA THR A 20 -2.68 -9.02 19.43
C THR A 20 -2.79 -7.59 18.93
N GLY A 21 -3.45 -7.36 17.80
CA GLY A 21 -3.46 -6.08 17.08
C GLY A 21 -2.18 -5.82 16.29
N GLU A 22 -1.24 -6.77 16.24
CA GLU A 22 -0.05 -6.66 15.40
C GLU A 22 -0.45 -6.57 13.92
N MET A 23 0.26 -5.74 13.17
CA MET A 23 0.03 -5.53 11.75
C MET A 23 1.31 -5.78 10.97
N GLY A 24 1.16 -6.33 9.77
CA GLY A 24 2.27 -6.65 8.89
C GLY A 24 1.96 -6.34 7.44
N VAL A 25 3.02 -6.04 6.69
CA VAL A 25 2.99 -5.89 5.24
C VAL A 25 4.17 -6.64 4.64
N ALA A 26 3.92 -7.35 3.54
CA ALA A 26 4.95 -8.07 2.81
C ALA A 26 4.74 -7.94 1.30
N VAL A 27 5.83 -8.03 0.54
CA VAL A 27 5.81 -7.97 -0.92
C VAL A 27 6.81 -8.98 -1.50
N GLN A 28 6.44 -9.57 -2.64
CA GLN A 28 7.34 -10.30 -3.51
C GLN A 28 7.29 -9.68 -4.90
N SER A 29 8.46 -9.51 -5.52
CA SER A 29 8.58 -9.03 -6.90
C SER A 29 9.89 -9.49 -7.52
N LEU A 30 9.96 -9.44 -8.85
CA LEU A 30 11.22 -9.50 -9.60
C LEU A 30 11.87 -8.10 -9.75
N TYR A 31 11.38 -7.10 -9.02
CA TYR A 31 11.92 -5.74 -9.01
C TYR A 31 12.94 -5.53 -7.89
N PHE A 32 14.01 -4.78 -8.19
CA PHE A 32 15.09 -4.52 -7.24
C PHE A 32 14.59 -3.73 -6.03
N SER A 33 15.00 -4.16 -4.83
CA SER A 33 14.74 -3.44 -3.57
C SER A 33 13.26 -3.12 -3.32
N VAL A 34 12.34 -3.97 -3.82
CA VAL A 34 10.90 -3.68 -3.83
C VAL A 34 10.31 -3.37 -2.44
N GLY A 35 10.84 -3.99 -1.38
CA GLY A 35 10.38 -3.74 0.00
C GLY A 35 10.48 -2.26 0.39
N SER A 36 11.59 -1.59 0.05
CA SER A 36 11.80 -0.18 0.38
C SER A 36 10.83 0.80 -0.30
N LEU A 37 10.14 0.35 -1.35
CA LEU A 37 9.18 1.16 -2.11
C LEU A 37 7.73 0.81 -1.76
N VAL A 38 7.45 -0.49 -1.60
CA VAL A 38 6.07 -0.99 -1.47
C VAL A 38 5.61 -1.04 -0.02
N THR A 39 6.46 -1.43 0.93
CA THR A 39 6.00 -1.83 2.27
C THR A 39 6.16 -0.70 3.28
N TRP A 40 5.05 -0.22 3.82
CA TRP A 40 5.00 0.83 4.84
C TRP A 40 4.17 0.37 6.03
N GLY A 41 4.58 0.76 7.23
CA GLY A 41 3.83 0.44 8.45
C GLY A 41 4.16 1.40 9.58
N GLU A 42 3.15 1.69 10.39
CA GLU A 42 3.27 2.49 11.61
C GLU A 42 2.43 1.84 12.72
N ALA A 43 3.08 1.54 13.85
CA ALA A 43 2.47 0.85 14.97
C ALA A 43 1.28 1.66 15.53
N GLY A 44 0.15 0.99 15.74
CA GLY A 44 -1.08 1.63 16.22
C GLY A 44 -1.82 2.47 15.18
N VAL A 45 -1.31 2.61 13.96
CA VAL A 45 -1.94 3.39 12.87
C VAL A 45 -2.40 2.49 11.74
N GLY A 46 -1.47 1.79 11.07
CA GLY A 46 -1.81 0.97 9.91
C GLY A 46 -0.60 0.47 9.12
N VAL A 47 -0.88 -0.20 8.01
CA VAL A 47 0.09 -0.66 7.02
C VAL A 47 -0.39 -0.36 5.60
N VAL A 48 0.55 -0.12 4.69
CA VAL A 48 0.27 0.22 3.28
C VAL A 48 1.20 -0.57 2.37
N ALA A 49 0.62 -1.15 1.32
CA ALA A 49 1.33 -1.72 0.19
C ALA A 49 1.05 -0.90 -1.07
N THR A 50 2.01 -0.07 -1.51
CA THR A 50 1.90 0.73 -2.75
C THR A 50 2.71 0.07 -3.87
N GLN A 51 2.04 -0.60 -4.81
CA GLN A 51 2.64 -1.39 -5.89
C GLN A 51 2.17 -0.94 -7.28
N SER A 52 2.77 -1.51 -8.33
CA SER A 52 2.57 -1.11 -9.74
C SER A 52 2.97 0.34 -10.02
N MET A 53 4.01 0.56 -10.85
CA MET A 53 4.58 1.88 -11.15
C MET A 53 4.52 2.83 -9.93
N VAL A 54 5.17 2.38 -8.86
CA VAL A 54 4.99 2.87 -7.49
C VAL A 54 5.17 4.38 -7.41
N ASP A 55 4.27 5.03 -6.68
CA ASP A 55 4.54 6.31 -6.05
C ASP A 55 4.78 6.06 -4.55
N PRO A 56 6.04 6.19 -4.06
CA PRO A 56 6.36 5.92 -2.66
C PRO A 56 5.62 6.83 -1.68
N SER A 57 5.12 7.99 -2.11
CA SER A 57 4.42 8.93 -1.23
C SER A 57 3.10 8.38 -0.67
N TYR A 58 2.45 7.41 -1.35
CA TYR A 58 1.21 6.78 -0.87
C TYR A 58 1.38 6.08 0.47
N GLY A 59 2.59 5.58 0.77
CA GLY A 59 2.91 4.96 2.06
C GLY A 59 2.76 5.93 3.24
N PRO A 60 3.65 6.91 3.40
CA PRO A 60 3.60 7.85 4.53
C PRO A 60 2.35 8.73 4.51
N LEU A 61 1.83 9.14 3.35
CA LEU A 61 0.60 9.94 3.29
C LEU A 61 -0.65 9.13 3.65
N GLY A 62 -0.72 7.86 3.25
CA GLY A 62 -1.80 6.97 3.66
C GLY A 62 -1.80 6.74 5.18
N LEU A 63 -0.63 6.50 5.76
CA LEU A 63 -0.45 6.39 7.21
C LEU A 63 -0.83 7.69 7.94
N GLU A 64 -0.41 8.85 7.43
CA GLU A 64 -0.80 10.16 7.96
C GLU A 64 -2.32 10.32 8.00
N MET A 65 -2.99 10.03 6.88
CA MET A 65 -4.44 10.14 6.76
C MET A 65 -5.16 9.21 7.74
N MET A 66 -4.67 7.98 7.90
CA MET A 66 -5.22 7.05 8.90
C MET A 66 -4.97 7.54 10.33
N ARG A 67 -3.80 8.12 10.62
CA ARG A 67 -3.48 8.67 11.94
C ARG A 67 -4.43 9.78 12.37
N ILE A 68 -4.86 10.61 11.42
CA ILE A 68 -5.86 11.68 11.68
C ILE A 68 -7.32 11.19 11.62
N GLY A 69 -7.54 9.87 11.56
CA GLY A 69 -8.85 9.24 11.67
C GLY A 69 -9.60 9.05 10.36
N ARG A 70 -8.93 9.13 9.19
CA ARG A 70 -9.53 8.71 7.92
C ARG A 70 -9.50 7.20 7.80
N THR A 71 -10.53 6.63 7.17
CA THR A 71 -10.49 5.19 6.83
C THR A 71 -9.48 4.94 5.72
N PRO A 72 -8.95 3.71 5.58
CA PRO A 72 -8.12 3.29 4.44
C PRO A 72 -8.71 3.69 3.07
N GLU A 73 -10.01 3.45 2.88
CA GLU A 73 -10.73 3.82 1.66
C GLU A 73 -10.72 5.35 1.40
N GLN A 74 -10.96 6.16 2.45
CA GLN A 74 -10.94 7.62 2.34
C GLN A 74 -9.53 8.14 2.01
N ALA A 75 -8.51 7.58 2.65
CA ALA A 75 -7.11 7.90 2.38
C ALA A 75 -6.75 7.58 0.92
N LEU A 76 -7.05 6.36 0.46
CA LEU A 76 -6.79 5.94 -0.91
C LEU A 76 -7.50 6.82 -1.94
N ARG A 77 -8.80 7.10 -1.72
CA ARG A 77 -9.58 7.95 -2.62
C ARG A 77 -9.00 9.37 -2.72
N GLY A 78 -8.57 9.93 -1.60
CA GLY A 78 -7.94 11.26 -1.56
C GLY A 78 -6.63 11.32 -2.35
N LEU A 79 -5.77 10.29 -2.19
CA LEU A 79 -4.51 10.21 -2.90
C LEU A 79 -4.69 10.01 -4.41
N LEU A 80 -5.59 9.11 -4.81
CA LEU A 80 -5.90 8.87 -6.23
C LEU A 80 -6.48 10.12 -6.92
N ALA A 81 -7.26 10.93 -6.19
CA ALA A 81 -7.82 12.17 -6.74
C ALA A 81 -6.74 13.21 -7.07
N ALA A 82 -5.59 13.17 -6.39
CA ALA A 82 -4.46 14.07 -6.59
C ALA A 82 -3.39 13.52 -7.54
N ASP A 83 -3.54 12.29 -8.04
CA ASP A 83 -2.55 11.59 -8.85
C ASP A 83 -3.05 11.39 -10.29
N ASP A 84 -2.45 12.15 -11.23
CA ASP A 84 -2.73 12.02 -12.67
C ASP A 84 -2.32 10.65 -13.23
N GLY A 85 -1.40 9.94 -12.56
CA GLY A 85 -0.94 8.59 -12.93
C GLY A 85 -1.66 7.47 -12.18
N ARG A 86 -2.78 7.75 -11.50
CA ARG A 86 -3.54 6.79 -10.68
C ARG A 86 -3.83 5.44 -11.35
N ASP A 87 -4.04 5.43 -12.67
CA ASP A 87 -4.37 4.22 -13.43
C ASP A 87 -3.17 3.25 -13.55
N LEU A 88 -1.98 3.70 -13.20
CA LEU A 88 -0.77 2.89 -13.13
C LEU A 88 -0.53 2.31 -11.73
N ARG A 89 -1.27 2.76 -10.72
CA ARG A 89 -1.09 2.38 -9.31
C ARG A 89 -1.90 1.14 -8.95
N GLN A 90 -1.43 0.43 -7.94
CA GLN A 90 -2.20 -0.59 -7.24
C GLN A 90 -1.84 -0.51 -5.76
N VAL A 91 -2.82 -0.25 -4.89
CA VAL A 91 -2.55 0.05 -3.48
C VAL A 91 -3.49 -0.74 -2.58
N ALA A 92 -2.95 -1.31 -1.52
CA ALA A 92 -3.72 -1.85 -0.39
C ALA A 92 -3.34 -1.09 0.88
N MET A 93 -4.33 -0.80 1.72
CA MET A 93 -4.16 -0.12 3.00
C MET A 93 -4.92 -0.92 4.05
N LEU A 94 -4.40 -1.02 5.27
CA LEU A 94 -5.11 -1.60 6.41
C LEU A 94 -4.84 -0.74 7.64
N ASP A 95 -5.90 -0.41 8.39
CA ASP A 95 -5.78 0.36 9.63
C ASP A 95 -5.65 -0.52 10.88
N CYS A 96 -5.39 0.12 12.02
CA CYS A 96 -5.25 -0.54 13.33
C CYS A 96 -6.54 -1.16 13.88
N HIS A 97 -7.70 -0.90 13.24
CA HIS A 97 -8.98 -1.52 13.56
C HIS A 97 -9.30 -2.72 12.65
N GLY A 98 -8.47 -2.97 11.64
CA GLY A 98 -8.62 -4.08 10.69
C GLY A 98 -9.52 -3.74 9.50
N LEU A 99 -9.83 -2.47 9.25
CA LEU A 99 -10.46 -2.05 8.01
C LEU A 99 -9.43 -2.06 6.88
N VAL A 100 -9.90 -2.39 5.67
CA VAL A 100 -9.13 -2.41 4.41
C VAL A 100 -9.84 -1.54 3.39
#